data_AF-A0A0S8AWG5-F1
#
_entry.id   AF-A0A0S8AWG5-F1
#
_cell.length_a   1.000
_cell.length_b   1.000
_cell.length_c   1.000
_cell.angle_alpha   90.00
_cell.angle_beta   90.00
_cell.angle_gamma   90.00
#
_symmetry.space_group_name_H-M   'P 1'
#
loop_
_entity.id
_entity.type
_entity.pdbx_description
1 polymer ?
#
loop_
_entity_poly.entity_id
_entity_poly.type
_entity_poly.pdbx_seq_one_letter_code
_entity_poly.pdbx_strand_id
1 'polypeptide(L)' 'MRAALPCPFCGSMDTEKQSDFGTSLMVRLHYCRDCRSSFEAIKWGDNEGLDLPEFLRGGGRREG' A
#
# COMPACT_ATOMS: atom_id res chain seq x y z
N MET A 1 3.11 -8.94 9.73
CA MET A 1 3.00 -7.70 10.54
C MET A 1 3.12 -6.53 9.59
N ARG A 2 2.07 -5.70 9.45
CA ARG A 2 2.14 -4.46 8.64
C ARG A 2 3.07 -3.48 9.36
N ALA A 3 4.22 -3.17 8.78
CA ALA A 3 5.12 -2.16 9.33
C ALA A 3 4.47 -0.78 9.15
N ALA A 4 4.18 -0.09 10.25
CA ALA A 4 3.79 1.32 10.21
C ALA A 4 5.00 2.15 9.77
N LEU A 5 4.81 2.99 8.74
CA LEU A 5 5.88 3.85 8.22
C LEU A 5 5.79 5.23 8.90
N PRO A 6 6.91 5.84 9.33
CA PRO A 6 6.91 7.21 9.81
C PRO A 6 6.39 8.16 8.73
N CYS A 7 5.51 9.09 9.13
CA CYS A 7 5.12 10.19 8.26
C CYS A 7 6.33 11.10 7.98
N PRO A 8 6.69 11.37 6.71
CA PRO A 8 7.84 12.20 6.37
C PRO A 8 7.63 13.69 6.71
N PHE A 9 6.40 14.11 6.98
CA PHE A 9 6.06 15.52 7.25
C PHE A 9 6.07 15.86 8.75
N CYS A 10 5.59 14.95 9.61
CA CYS A 10 5.44 15.21 11.04
C CYS A 10 6.12 14.16 11.94
N GLY A 11 6.65 13.06 11.38
CA GLY A 11 7.30 11.99 12.14
C GLY A 11 6.35 11.02 12.86
N SER A 12 5.04 11.22 12.78
CA SER A 12 4.06 10.33 13.42
C SER A 12 4.11 8.90 12.87
N MET A 13 3.82 7.93 13.73
CA MET A 13 3.60 6.52 13.37
C MET A 13 2.13 6.18 13.10
N ASP A 14 1.21 7.14 13.30
CA ASP A 14 -0.22 6.95 13.05
C ASP A 14 -0.55 7.05 11.56
N THR A 15 0.04 6.13 10.78
CA THR A 15 -0.08 6.06 9.34
C THR A 15 -0.79 4.78 8.89
N GLU A 16 -1.58 4.90 7.83
CA GLU A 16 -2.34 3.78 7.26
C GLU A 16 -2.05 3.64 5.77
N LYS A 17 -1.82 2.40 5.31
CA LYS A 17 -1.72 2.09 3.87
C LYS A 17 -3.11 2.14 3.26
N GLN A 18 -3.35 3.09 2.36
CA GLN A 18 -4.62 3.21 1.65
C GLN A 18 -4.66 2.37 0.38
N SER A 19 -3.52 2.24 -0.32
CA SER A 19 -3.45 1.50 -1.57
C SER A 19 -2.06 0.90 -1.75
N ASP A 20 -2.01 -0.29 -2.36
CA ASP A 20 -0.75 -0.87 -2.81
C ASP A 20 -0.17 -0.16 -4.04
N PHE A 21 -0.92 0.74 -4.66
CA PHE A 21 -0.47 1.50 -5.82
C PHE A 21 -0.76 2.99 -5.62
N GLY A 22 0.26 3.83 -5.84
CA GLY A 22 0.12 5.29 -5.91
C GLY A 22 0.14 5.78 -7.36
N THR A 23 0.82 6.89 -7.59
CA THR A 23 1.05 7.47 -8.93
C THR A 23 1.87 6.56 -9.85
N SER A 24 2.66 5.65 -9.26
CA SER A 24 3.45 4.64 -9.97
C SER A 24 3.24 3.26 -9.36
N LEU A 25 3.45 2.20 -10.15
CA LEU A 25 3.31 0.82 -9.67
C LEU A 25 4.35 0.44 -8.59
N MET A 26 5.46 1.17 -8.52
CA MET A 26 6.54 0.95 -7.55
C MET A 26 6.35 1.65 -6.21
N VAL A 27 5.26 2.41 -6.02
CA VAL A 27 4.98 3.10 -4.76
C VAL A 27 3.64 2.67 -4.18
N ARG A 28 3.53 2.75 -2.85
CA ARG A 28 2.31 2.55 -2.07
C ARG A 28 1.83 3.88 -1.55
N LEU A 29 0.52 4.05 -1.46
CA LEU A 29 -0.08 5.27 -0.93
C LEU A 29 -0.38 5.11 0.56
N HIS A 30 0.09 6.05 1.36
CA HIS A 30 -0.12 6.13 2.80
C HIS A 30 -0.79 7.44 3.21
N TYR A 31 -1.56 7.39 4.30
CA TYR A 31 -2.20 8.55 4.90
C TYR A 31 -1.83 8.66 6.39
N CYS A 32 -1.39 9.84 6.82
CA CYS A 32 -1.13 10.14 8.22
C CYS A 32 -2.38 10.74 8.87
N ARG A 33 -2.85 10.15 9.97
CA ARG A 33 -4.05 10.65 10.69
C ARG A 33 -3.78 11.88 11.54
N ASP A 34 -2.55 12.06 12.02
CA ASP A 34 -2.18 13.21 12.86
C ASP A 34 -2.11 14.52 12.06
N CYS A 35 -1.29 14.55 11.00
CA CYS A 35 -1.14 15.74 10.17
C CYS A 35 -2.07 15.78 8.95
N ARG A 36 -2.88 14.72 8.75
CA ARG A 36 -3.88 14.59 7.68
C ARG A 36 -3.31 14.70 6.27
N SER A 37 -2.05 14.29 6.09
CA SER A 37 -1.35 14.36 4.81
C SER A 37 -1.16 12.98 4.20
N SER A 38 -1.31 12.90 2.88
CA SER A 38 -0.99 11.70 2.09
C SER A 38 0.47 11.72 1.63
N PHE A 39 1.12 10.56 1.61
CA PHE A 39 2.48 10.41 1.10
C PHE A 39 2.68 9.05 0.43
N GLU A 40 3.71 8.95 -0.40
CA GLU A 40 4.05 7.74 -1.13
C GLU A 40 5.31 7.09 -0.55
N ALA A 41 5.28 5.76 -0.44
CA ALA A 41 6.42 4.96 0.00
C ALA A 41 6.86 4.01 -1.10
N ILE A 42 8.16 3.95 -1.38
CA ILE A 42 8.74 3.04 -2.38
C ILE A 42 8.64 1.60 -1.87
N LYS A 43 8.21 0.70 -2.76
CA LYS A 43 8.21 -0.75 -2.55
C LYS A 43 9.64 -1.28 -2.62
N TRP A 44 10.11 -1.93 -1.56
CA TRP A 44 11.43 -2.54 -1.52
C TRP A 44 11.29 -4.06 -1.33
N GLY A 45 11.56 -4.83 -2.38
CA GLY A 45 11.75 -6.29 -2.29
C GLY A 45 10.65 -7.07 -1.55
N ASP A 46 9.41 -6.59 -1.60
CA ASP A 46 8.30 -7.05 -0.77
C ASP A 46 7.66 -8.34 -1.31
N ASN A 47 7.60 -9.37 -0.44
CA ASN A 47 6.78 -10.59 -0.63
C ASN A 47 5.38 -10.40 0.01
N GLU A 48 4.81 -9.20 -0.08
CA GLU A 48 3.46 -8.94 0.41
C GLU A 48 2.44 -9.12 -0.72
N GLY A 49 1.33 -9.80 -0.42
CA GLY A 49 0.23 -9.95 -1.36
C GLY A 49 -0.41 -8.61 -1.69
N LEU A 50 -0.66 -8.38 -2.99
CA LEU A 50 -1.35 -7.18 -3.47
C LEU A 50 -2.80 -7.15 -2.94
N ASP A 51 -3.29 -5.96 -2.60
CA ASP A 51 -4.71 -5.70 -2.34
C ASP A 51 -5.51 -5.73 -3.65
N LEU A 52 -5.63 -6.92 -4.21
CA LEU A 52 -6.42 -7.18 -5.41
C LEU A 52 -7.86 -7.56 -5.00
N PRO A 53 -8.86 -7.17 -5.79
CA PRO A 53 -10.20 -7.73 -5.64
C PRO A 53 -10.20 -9.24 -5.93
N GLU A 54 -11.15 -9.98 -5.34
CA GLU A 54 -11.16 -11.45 -5.36
C GLU A 54 -11.07 -12.05 -6.77
N PHE A 55 -11.74 -11.46 -7.77
CA PHE A 55 -11.75 -11.97 -9.14
C PHE A 55 -10.38 -11.92 -9.85
N LEU A 56 -9.41 -11.16 -9.33
CA LEU A 56 -8.02 -11.13 -9.81
C LEU A 56 -7.09 -12.01 -8.97
N ARG A 57 -7.53 -12.47 -7.79
CA ARG A 57 -6.75 -13.35 -6.91
C ARG A 57 -6.89 -14.81 -7.38
N GLY A 58 -6.19 -15.15 -8.46
CA GLY A 58 -6.11 -16.51 -8.97
C GLY A 58 -6.37 -16.55 -10.48
N GLY A 59 -5.34 -16.91 -11.24
CA GLY A 59 -5.42 -17.04 -12.69
C GLY A 59 -6.64 -17.87 -13.10
N GLY A 60 -7.55 -17.24 -13.85
CA GLY A 60 -8.76 -17.87 -14.35
C GLY A 60 -8.42 -19.09 -15.20
N ARG A 61 -8.58 -20.29 -14.63
CA ARG A 61 -8.90 -21.49 -15.41
C ARG A 61 -10.37 -21.37 -15.81
N ARG A 62 -10.62 -20.87 -17.01
CA ARG A 62 -11.88 -21.14 -17.71
C ARG A 62 -11.74 -22.51 -18.36
N GLU A 63 -12.34 -23.51 -17.71
CA GLU A 63 -12.63 -24.80 -18.33
C GLU A 63 -13.94 -24.65 -19.12
N GLY A 64 -13.92 -25.03 -20.39
CA GLY A 64 -15.01 -24.91 -21.35
C GLY A 64 -14.53 -25.28 -22.74
#